data_AF-A0A4Y3TMJ0-F1
#
_entry.id   AF-A0A4Y3TMJ0-F1
#
_cell.length_a   1.000
_cell.length_b   1.000
_cell.length_c   1.000
_cell.angle_alpha   90.00
_cell.angle_beta   90.00
_cell.angle_gamma   90.00
#
_symmetry.space_group_name_H-M   'P 1'
#
loop_
_entity.id
_entity.type
_entity.pdbx_description
1 polymer ?
#
loop_
_entity_poly.entity_id
_entity_poly.type
_entity_poly.pdbx_seq_one_letter_code
_entity_poly.pdbx_strand_id
1 'polypeptide(L)'
;MPAGWVAPELAEALKQRGLGSRTQGFSLPNPADLESLGEDLAQDGLYRSHHELFDVMPDIDQPVLGQIDRGALPLFGLIGIGVHLNGLVQKADGLYLWTGRRAANKRLDPGKLDHLVAGGVPAGHTPWDALLKEAAEEASIPQDLARQAQQVGRIVYALDRPEGLRRDCLYCYDLFLPESFTPIAADGEVESFHLMPLGEVYTLVRDTDAFKFNVNLVLIDLFLRNGLIDPHSAEGRQLRDGLNHGLSAASPGHKAALGPVNA
;
A
#
# COMPACT_ATOMS: atom_id res chain seq x y z
N MET A 1 -13.31 0.56 20.05
CA MET A 1 -11.94 1.01 19.75
C MET A 1 -11.98 1.79 18.45
N PRO A 2 -11.24 2.90 18.33
CA PRO A 2 -11.16 3.66 17.08
C PRO A 2 -10.44 2.85 16.00
N ALA A 3 -10.88 2.98 14.74
CA ALA A 3 -10.27 2.30 13.60
C ALA A 3 -9.49 3.24 12.67
N GLY A 4 -9.68 4.57 12.80
CA GLY A 4 -9.04 5.54 11.94
C GLY A 4 -9.28 7.00 12.34
N TRP A 5 -9.07 7.91 11.38
CA TRP A 5 -9.14 9.36 11.51
C TRP A 5 -10.04 9.92 10.41
N VAL A 6 -11.10 10.62 10.80
CA VAL A 6 -12.03 11.22 9.84
C VAL A 6 -11.43 12.49 9.24
N ALA A 7 -11.37 12.56 7.92
CA ALA A 7 -10.98 13.73 7.16
C ALA A 7 -11.94 14.91 7.47
N PRO A 8 -11.42 16.14 7.65
CA PRO A 8 -12.25 17.30 8.00
C PRO A 8 -13.45 17.53 7.08
N GLU A 9 -13.31 17.18 5.80
CA GLU A 9 -14.32 17.35 4.75
C GLU A 9 -15.53 16.45 4.96
N LEU A 10 -15.37 15.28 5.60
CA LEU A 10 -16.47 14.37 5.93
C LEU A 10 -17.18 14.73 7.24
N ALA A 11 -16.55 15.55 8.09
CA ALA A 11 -17.01 15.75 9.47
C ALA A 11 -18.44 16.30 9.57
N GLU A 12 -18.82 17.24 8.69
CA GLU A 12 -20.16 17.83 8.71
C GLU A 12 -21.22 16.84 8.21
N ALA A 13 -20.92 16.06 7.16
CA ALA A 13 -21.82 15.03 6.64
C ALA A 13 -22.10 13.94 7.69
N LEU A 14 -21.06 13.46 8.38
CA LEU A 14 -21.21 12.47 9.45
C LEU A 14 -21.99 13.02 10.64
N LYS A 15 -21.80 14.30 10.98
CA LYS A 15 -22.55 14.98 12.04
C LYS A 15 -24.04 15.10 11.69
N GLN A 16 -24.38 15.47 10.46
CA GLN A 16 -25.76 15.55 9.99
C GLN A 16 -26.47 14.19 10.00
N ARG A 17 -25.71 13.11 9.81
CA ARG A 17 -26.17 11.72 9.96
C ARG A 17 -26.26 11.24 11.41
N GLY A 18 -25.95 12.10 12.39
CA GLY A 18 -26.03 11.78 13.82
C GLY A 18 -24.93 10.85 14.34
N LEU A 19 -23.82 10.71 13.60
CA LEU A 19 -22.74 9.76 13.93
C LEU A 19 -21.70 10.32 14.91
N GLY A 20 -21.81 11.60 15.29
CA GLY A 20 -20.92 12.21 16.28
C GLY A 20 -20.52 13.65 15.93
N SER A 21 -19.34 14.05 16.39
CA SER A 21 -18.80 15.40 16.18
C SER A 21 -17.28 15.44 16.25
N ARG A 22 -16.66 16.52 15.77
CA ARG A 22 -15.20 16.69 15.81
C ARG A 22 -14.61 16.67 17.22
N THR A 23 -15.41 17.02 18.25
CA THR A 23 -14.96 17.02 19.65
C THR A 23 -15.16 15.67 20.32
N GLN A 24 -16.21 14.93 19.99
CA GLN A 24 -16.52 13.64 20.62
C GLN A 24 -15.97 12.42 19.84
N GLY A 25 -15.52 12.65 18.60
CA GLY A 25 -15.28 11.59 17.63
C GLY A 25 -16.55 11.18 16.90
N PHE A 26 -16.38 10.31 15.92
CA PHE A 26 -17.47 9.71 15.14
C PHE A 26 -17.52 8.21 15.45
N SER A 27 -18.72 7.69 15.65
CA SER A 27 -18.96 6.29 15.99
C SER A 27 -20.11 5.74 15.16
N LEU A 28 -19.89 4.55 14.60
CA LEU A 28 -20.93 3.77 13.96
C LEU A 28 -21.38 2.66 14.93
N PRO A 29 -22.66 2.60 15.34
CA PRO A 29 -23.12 1.62 16.33
C PRO A 29 -22.97 0.17 15.87
N ASN A 30 -23.19 -0.08 14.57
CA ASN A 30 -23.06 -1.38 13.94
C ASN A 30 -21.99 -1.31 12.83
N PRO A 31 -20.81 -1.94 13.02
CA PRO A 31 -19.75 -1.95 12.00
C PRO A 31 -20.16 -2.53 10.64
N ALA A 32 -21.22 -3.35 10.58
CA ALA A 32 -21.74 -3.87 9.32
C ALA A 32 -22.37 -2.77 8.43
N ASP A 33 -22.71 -1.61 8.99
CA ASP A 33 -23.28 -0.48 8.25
C ASP A 33 -22.17 0.38 7.59
N LEU A 34 -20.90 -0.01 7.70
CA LEU A 34 -19.78 0.80 7.20
C LEU A 34 -19.75 0.83 5.66
N GLU A 35 -20.14 -0.25 5.02
CA GLU A 35 -20.23 -0.36 3.57
C GLU A 35 -21.30 0.60 3.03
N SER A 36 -22.52 0.52 3.56
CA SER A 36 -23.63 1.39 3.16
C SER A 36 -23.35 2.87 3.46
N LEU A 37 -22.68 3.17 4.57
CA LEU A 37 -22.19 4.53 4.84
C LEU A 37 -21.22 5.01 3.74
N GLY A 38 -20.28 4.16 3.31
CA GLY A 38 -19.37 4.48 2.22
C GLY A 38 -20.14 4.76 0.91
N GLU A 39 -21.07 3.89 0.55
CA GLU A 39 -21.92 4.04 -0.64
C GLU A 39 -22.70 5.35 -0.63
N ASP A 40 -23.33 5.68 0.49
CA ASP A 40 -24.07 6.92 0.70
C ASP A 40 -23.18 8.15 0.50
N LEU A 41 -21.98 8.16 1.08
CA LEU A 41 -21.05 9.28 0.95
C LEU A 41 -20.50 9.41 -0.48
N ALA A 42 -20.35 8.30 -1.20
CA ALA A 42 -20.00 8.32 -2.62
C ALA A 42 -21.15 8.89 -3.49
N GLN A 43 -22.40 8.51 -3.19
CA GLN A 43 -23.59 9.04 -3.86
C GLN A 43 -23.78 10.54 -3.60
N ASP A 44 -23.46 11.00 -2.39
CA ASP A 44 -23.44 12.43 -2.02
C ASP A 44 -22.29 13.21 -2.71
N GLY A 45 -21.43 12.53 -3.47
CA GLY A 45 -20.32 13.14 -4.21
C GLY A 45 -19.13 13.54 -3.35
N LEU A 46 -19.04 13.03 -2.12
CA LEU A 46 -17.94 13.36 -1.19
C LEU A 46 -16.64 12.65 -1.55
N TYR A 47 -16.73 11.53 -2.28
CA TYR A 47 -15.57 10.87 -2.87
C TYR A 47 -15.98 10.00 -4.06
N ARG A 48 -14.99 9.57 -4.84
CA ARG A 48 -15.20 8.66 -5.97
C ARG A 48 -14.95 7.22 -5.54
N SER A 49 -15.99 6.39 -5.63
CA SER A 49 -15.89 4.95 -5.38
C SER A 49 -14.89 4.27 -6.35
N HIS A 50 -14.22 3.26 -5.82
CA HIS A 50 -13.38 2.34 -6.57
C HIS A 50 -14.11 1.06 -6.97
N HIS A 51 -15.33 0.84 -6.46
CA HIS A 51 -16.12 -0.38 -6.63
C HIS A 51 -15.35 -1.63 -6.16
N GLU A 52 -14.57 -1.46 -5.10
CA GLU A 52 -13.71 -2.48 -4.53
C GLU A 52 -13.70 -2.31 -3.01
N LEU A 53 -14.18 -3.32 -2.29
CA LEU A 53 -14.26 -3.30 -0.84
C LEU A 53 -12.93 -3.72 -0.21
N PHE A 54 -12.60 -3.09 0.91
CA PHE A 54 -11.46 -3.42 1.76
C PHE A 54 -11.94 -3.73 3.18
N ASP A 55 -11.28 -4.71 3.81
CA ASP A 55 -11.55 -5.04 5.20
C ASP A 55 -11.06 -3.93 6.14
N VAL A 56 -11.87 -3.62 7.14
CA VAL A 56 -11.60 -2.58 8.13
C VAL A 56 -11.35 -3.23 9.48
N MET A 57 -10.20 -2.90 10.07
CA MET A 57 -9.74 -3.41 11.36
C MET A 57 -9.25 -2.25 12.25
N PRO A 58 -9.32 -2.38 13.59
CA PRO A 58 -8.82 -1.34 14.50
C PRO A 58 -7.32 -1.11 14.35
N ASP A 59 -6.58 -2.19 14.14
CA ASP A 59 -5.15 -2.20 13.88
C ASP A 59 -4.77 -3.46 13.10
N ILE A 60 -3.53 -3.53 12.59
CA ILE A 60 -2.99 -4.76 12.00
C ILE A 60 -3.08 -5.93 12.97
N ASP A 61 -3.29 -7.13 12.43
CA ASP A 61 -3.42 -8.37 13.18
C ASP A 61 -4.63 -8.42 14.15
N GLN A 62 -5.55 -7.44 14.08
CA GLN A 62 -6.84 -7.46 14.80
C GLN A 62 -7.97 -7.99 13.91
N PRO A 63 -9.07 -8.51 14.50
CA PRO A 63 -10.23 -8.96 13.74
C PRO A 63 -10.86 -7.86 12.89
N VAL A 64 -11.34 -8.25 11.71
CA VAL A 64 -12.13 -7.39 10.82
C VAL A 64 -13.44 -6.99 11.52
N LEU A 65 -13.79 -5.71 11.45
CA LEU A 65 -15.02 -5.15 11.98
C LEU A 65 -16.11 -5.03 10.90
N GLY A 66 -15.72 -4.69 9.68
CA GLY A 66 -16.61 -4.40 8.56
C GLY A 66 -15.80 -4.11 7.31
N GLN A 67 -16.46 -3.61 6.28
CA GLN A 67 -15.85 -3.35 4.97
C GLN A 67 -16.22 -1.95 4.48
N ILE A 68 -15.36 -1.36 3.66
CA ILE A 68 -15.62 -0.06 3.03
C ILE A 68 -14.96 0.00 1.65
N ASP A 69 -15.49 0.83 0.76
CA ASP A 69 -14.87 1.09 -0.54
C ASP A 69 -13.43 1.62 -0.38
N ARG A 70 -12.50 1.09 -1.19
CA ARG A 70 -11.08 1.46 -1.23
C ARG A 70 -10.84 2.96 -1.33
N GLY A 71 -11.68 3.68 -2.08
CA GLY A 71 -11.58 5.13 -2.24
C GLY A 71 -11.84 5.91 -0.95
N ALA A 72 -12.55 5.33 0.01
CA ALA A 72 -12.86 5.94 1.30
C ALA A 72 -11.75 5.73 2.34
N LEU A 73 -10.84 4.76 2.16
CA LEU A 73 -9.82 4.43 3.16
C LEU A 73 -9.02 5.66 3.63
N PRO A 74 -8.50 6.53 2.73
CA PRO A 74 -7.73 7.68 3.17
C PRO A 74 -8.58 8.76 3.84
N LEU A 75 -9.86 8.85 3.50
CA LEU A 75 -10.80 9.82 4.08
C LEU A 75 -11.24 9.43 5.50
N PHE A 76 -11.19 8.14 5.83
CA PHE A 76 -11.41 7.66 7.18
C PHE A 76 -10.11 7.30 7.90
N GLY A 77 -8.95 7.57 7.28
CA GLY A 77 -7.65 7.18 7.84
C GLY A 77 -7.64 5.73 8.28
N LEU A 78 -8.25 4.84 7.49
CA LEU A 78 -8.32 3.41 7.77
C LEU A 78 -7.09 2.72 7.21
N ILE A 79 -6.79 1.53 7.74
CA ILE A 79 -5.63 0.77 7.30
C ILE A 79 -5.89 0.19 5.92
N GLY A 80 -5.02 0.50 4.96
CA GLY A 80 -4.95 -0.18 3.67
C GLY A 80 -3.95 -1.33 3.73
N ILE A 81 -4.32 -2.51 3.23
CA ILE A 81 -3.37 -3.61 3.03
C ILE A 81 -3.00 -3.67 1.55
N GLY A 82 -1.70 -3.81 1.26
CA GLY A 82 -1.21 -3.95 -0.10
C GLY A 82 -0.13 -5.02 -0.21
N VAL A 83 0.11 -5.47 -1.44
CA VAL A 83 1.19 -6.40 -1.79
C VAL A 83 2.12 -5.76 -2.79
N HIS A 84 3.41 -6.10 -2.69
CA HIS A 84 4.44 -5.61 -3.59
C HIS A 84 5.40 -6.74 -3.92
N LEU A 85 5.72 -6.93 -5.20
CA LEU A 85 6.64 -7.95 -5.68
C LEU A 85 7.88 -7.33 -6.33
N ASN A 86 9.05 -7.65 -5.80
CA ASN A 86 10.31 -7.46 -6.49
C ASN A 86 10.51 -8.60 -7.50
N GLY A 87 10.39 -8.29 -8.79
CA GLY A 87 10.72 -9.20 -9.88
C GLY A 87 12.22 -9.18 -10.17
N LEU A 88 12.97 -10.07 -9.54
CA LEU A 88 14.44 -10.08 -9.58
C LEU A 88 14.96 -11.01 -10.67
N VAL A 89 16.03 -10.61 -11.36
CA VAL A 89 16.73 -11.49 -12.31
C VAL A 89 18.21 -11.52 -11.94
N GLN A 90 18.73 -12.70 -11.64
CA GLN A 90 20.16 -12.89 -11.43
C GLN A 90 20.84 -13.08 -12.79
N LYS A 91 21.74 -12.16 -13.15
CA LYS A 91 22.57 -12.25 -14.36
C LYS A 91 24.03 -12.44 -13.98
N ALA A 92 24.87 -12.73 -14.98
CA ALA A 92 26.31 -12.92 -14.78
C ALA A 92 27.02 -11.68 -14.18
N ASP A 93 26.51 -10.48 -14.46
CA ASP A 93 27.08 -9.19 -14.06
C ASP A 93 26.40 -8.55 -12.84
N GLY A 94 25.33 -9.16 -12.29
CA GLY A 94 24.71 -8.70 -11.06
C GLY A 94 23.20 -8.97 -10.97
N LEU A 95 22.59 -8.35 -9.96
CA LEU A 95 21.15 -8.43 -9.73
C LEU A 95 20.43 -7.32 -10.50
N TYR A 96 19.36 -7.71 -11.19
CA TYR A 96 18.49 -6.82 -11.96
C TYR A 96 17.08 -6.85 -11.38
N LEU A 97 16.35 -5.75 -11.56
CA LEU A 97 14.97 -5.58 -11.13
C LEU A 97 14.09 -5.24 -12.34
N TRP A 98 13.00 -5.99 -12.50
CA TRP A 98 11.91 -5.59 -13.37
C TRP A 98 11.11 -4.45 -12.73
N THR A 99 10.95 -3.37 -13.49
CA THR A 99 10.20 -2.17 -13.10
C THR A 99 9.11 -1.92 -14.12
N GLY A 100 7.89 -1.66 -13.64
CA GLY A 100 6.77 -1.25 -14.47
C GLY A 100 6.76 0.26 -14.65
N ARG A 101 6.28 0.75 -15.78
CA ARG A 101 5.91 2.15 -15.97
C ARG A 101 4.40 2.27 -15.90
N ARG A 102 3.90 3.08 -14.98
CA ARG A 102 2.45 3.24 -14.76
C ARG A 102 1.80 3.90 -15.97
N ALA A 103 0.68 3.34 -16.43
CA ALA A 103 -0.09 3.93 -17.52
C ALA A 103 -0.57 5.35 -17.18
N ALA A 104 -0.70 6.21 -18.21
CA ALA A 104 -1.06 7.61 -18.05
C ALA A 104 -2.49 7.83 -17.49
N ASN A 105 -3.35 6.82 -17.57
CA ASN A 105 -4.73 6.83 -17.07
C ASN A 105 -4.84 6.46 -15.57
N LYS A 106 -3.75 6.06 -14.90
CA LYS A 106 -3.80 5.67 -13.49
C LYS A 106 -4.18 6.85 -12.61
N ARG A 107 -5.07 6.61 -11.64
CA ARG A 107 -5.56 7.63 -10.69
C ARG A 107 -4.46 8.23 -9.80
N LEU A 108 -3.42 7.44 -9.49
CA LEU A 108 -2.31 7.84 -8.62
C LEU A 108 -1.00 7.78 -9.41
N ASP A 109 -0.19 8.83 -9.32
CA ASP A 109 1.16 8.92 -9.87
C ASP A 109 1.32 8.36 -11.32
N PRO A 110 0.57 8.88 -12.32
CA PRO A 110 0.67 8.42 -13.70
C PRO A 110 2.08 8.64 -14.29
N GLY A 111 2.59 7.69 -15.08
CA GLY A 111 3.89 7.76 -15.75
C GLY A 111 5.12 7.52 -14.86
N LYS A 112 4.93 7.39 -13.54
CA LYS A 112 6.00 7.01 -12.60
C LYS A 112 6.40 5.54 -12.75
N LEU A 113 7.61 5.22 -12.29
CA LEU A 113 8.06 3.83 -12.16
C LEU A 113 7.36 3.15 -10.98
N ASP A 114 7.11 1.85 -11.11
CA ASP A 114 6.46 0.99 -10.15
C ASP A 114 7.15 -0.38 -10.08
N HIS A 115 6.70 -1.23 -9.15
CA HIS A 115 7.11 -2.64 -9.12
C HIS A 115 6.63 -3.40 -10.35
N LEU A 116 7.17 -4.62 -10.52
CA LEU A 116 6.65 -5.57 -11.48
C LEU A 116 5.18 -5.94 -11.19
N VAL A 117 4.86 -6.15 -9.91
CA VAL A 117 3.48 -6.39 -9.43
C VAL A 117 3.24 -5.61 -8.14
N ALA A 118 2.14 -4.86 -8.05
CA ALA A 118 1.72 -4.18 -6.82
C ALA A 118 0.21 -3.89 -6.76
N GLY A 119 -0.49 -4.63 -5.90
CA GLY A 119 -1.94 -4.52 -5.73
C GLY A 119 -2.37 -4.15 -4.31
N GLY A 120 -3.62 -3.73 -4.17
CA GLY A 120 -4.26 -3.67 -2.86
C GLY A 120 -4.86 -5.04 -2.50
N VAL A 121 -5.10 -5.32 -1.23
CA VAL A 121 -5.74 -6.59 -0.80
C VAL A 121 -7.24 -6.34 -0.59
N PRO A 122 -8.11 -6.87 -1.47
CA PRO A 122 -9.55 -6.68 -1.32
C PRO A 122 -10.10 -7.42 -0.10
N ALA A 123 -11.28 -7.03 0.33
CA ALA A 123 -11.97 -7.61 1.45
C ALA A 123 -12.15 -9.14 1.30
N GLY A 124 -11.84 -9.90 2.35
CA GLY A 124 -11.93 -11.36 2.36
C GLY A 124 -10.79 -12.10 1.65
N HIS A 125 -9.82 -11.39 1.06
CA HIS A 125 -8.63 -12.00 0.47
C HIS A 125 -7.43 -11.96 1.41
N THR A 126 -6.54 -12.95 1.30
CA THR A 126 -5.23 -12.86 1.95
C THR A 126 -4.25 -12.07 1.07
N PRO A 127 -3.17 -11.50 1.64
CA PRO A 127 -2.08 -10.93 0.84
C PRO A 127 -1.54 -11.92 -0.20
N TRP A 128 -1.46 -13.21 0.13
CA TRP A 128 -0.99 -14.21 -0.83
C TRP A 128 -1.95 -14.38 -2.02
N ASP A 129 -3.26 -14.41 -1.77
CA ASP A 129 -4.26 -14.51 -2.84
C ASP A 129 -4.22 -13.28 -3.76
N ALA A 130 -4.09 -12.09 -3.17
CA ALA A 130 -3.93 -10.85 -3.92
C ALA A 130 -2.65 -10.89 -4.78
N LEU A 131 -1.51 -11.27 -4.20
CA LEU A 131 -0.25 -11.36 -4.94
C LEU A 131 -0.36 -12.27 -6.17
N LEU A 132 -0.96 -13.47 -6.03
CA LEU A 132 -1.10 -14.41 -7.13
C LEU A 132 -2.03 -13.91 -8.24
N LYS A 133 -3.13 -13.22 -7.85
CA LYS A 133 -4.06 -12.60 -8.81
C LYS A 133 -3.35 -11.48 -9.59
N GLU A 134 -2.76 -10.53 -8.88
CA GLU A 134 -2.12 -9.34 -9.47
C GLU A 134 -0.91 -9.75 -10.33
N ALA A 135 -0.18 -10.78 -9.94
CA ALA A 135 0.94 -11.30 -10.74
C ALA A 135 0.49 -11.81 -12.13
N ALA A 136 -0.70 -12.39 -12.22
CA ALA A 136 -1.29 -12.81 -13.48
C ALA A 136 -1.83 -11.61 -14.29
N GLU A 137 -2.51 -10.67 -13.64
CA GLU A 137 -3.19 -9.53 -14.30
C GLU A 137 -2.22 -8.44 -14.77
N GLU A 138 -1.25 -8.05 -13.95
CA GLU A 138 -0.39 -6.90 -14.25
C GLU A 138 0.81 -7.28 -15.15
N ALA A 139 1.38 -8.48 -14.95
CA ALA A 139 2.65 -8.87 -15.56
C ALA A 139 2.64 -10.21 -16.30
N SER A 140 1.47 -10.87 -16.39
CA SER A 140 1.31 -12.19 -17.03
C SER A 140 2.26 -13.26 -16.47
N ILE A 141 2.57 -13.21 -15.16
CA ILE A 141 3.43 -14.20 -14.51
C ILE A 141 2.67 -15.52 -14.40
N PRO A 142 3.19 -16.63 -14.96
CA PRO A 142 2.55 -17.93 -14.83
C PRO A 142 2.42 -18.34 -13.35
N GLN A 143 1.30 -18.97 -13.01
CA GLN A 143 0.98 -19.32 -11.61
C GLN A 143 2.08 -20.16 -10.93
N ASP A 144 2.68 -21.11 -11.64
CA ASP A 144 3.77 -21.95 -11.11
C ASP A 144 5.05 -21.17 -10.82
N LEU A 145 5.26 -20.05 -11.50
CA LEU A 145 6.35 -19.13 -11.22
C LEU A 145 5.98 -18.19 -10.07
N ALA A 146 4.79 -17.61 -10.09
CA ALA A 146 4.30 -16.72 -9.02
C ALA A 146 4.30 -17.41 -7.64
N ARG A 147 3.99 -18.70 -7.57
CA ARG A 147 4.03 -19.51 -6.33
C ARG A 147 5.42 -19.65 -5.71
N GLN A 148 6.48 -19.33 -6.44
CA GLN A 148 7.86 -19.37 -5.94
C GLN A 148 8.24 -18.08 -5.20
N ALA A 149 7.37 -17.06 -5.21
CA ALA A 149 7.60 -15.83 -4.49
C ALA A 149 7.75 -16.08 -2.99
N GLN A 150 8.69 -15.39 -2.37
CA GLN A 150 8.95 -15.48 -0.93
C GLN A 150 8.59 -14.17 -0.26
N GLN A 151 7.83 -14.23 0.84
CA GLN A 151 7.58 -13.04 1.64
C GLN A 151 8.87 -12.64 2.36
N VAL A 152 9.32 -11.41 2.14
CA VAL A 152 10.60 -10.88 2.66
C VAL A 152 10.43 -9.81 3.71
N GLY A 153 9.23 -9.24 3.84
CA GLY A 153 8.98 -8.18 4.81
C GLY A 153 7.53 -7.75 4.93
N ARG A 154 7.29 -6.94 5.97
CA ARG A 154 6.07 -6.18 6.19
C ARG A 154 6.47 -4.74 6.50
N ILE A 155 6.07 -3.80 5.65
CA ILE A 155 6.38 -2.37 5.80
C ILE A 155 5.11 -1.64 6.21
N VAL A 156 5.22 -0.71 7.15
CA VAL A 156 4.09 0.14 7.57
C VAL A 156 4.43 1.62 7.46
N TYR A 157 3.45 2.43 7.06
CA TYR A 157 3.60 3.88 7.05
C TYR A 157 2.28 4.59 7.26
N ALA A 158 2.37 5.88 7.65
CA ALA A 158 1.28 6.82 7.53
C ALA A 158 1.76 8.10 6.83
N LEU A 159 0.95 8.62 5.91
CA LEU A 159 1.32 9.76 5.06
C LEU A 159 0.06 10.55 4.65
N ASP A 160 0.10 11.87 4.85
CA ASP A 160 -0.92 12.77 4.29
C ASP A 160 -0.75 12.88 2.77
N ARG A 161 -1.85 12.74 2.06
CA ARG A 161 -1.93 12.85 0.61
C ARG A 161 -3.16 13.69 0.21
N PRO A 162 -3.23 14.18 -1.04
CA PRO A 162 -4.41 14.93 -1.50
C PRO A 162 -5.73 14.17 -1.33
N GLU A 163 -5.71 12.84 -1.38
CA GLU A 163 -6.88 12.00 -1.14
C GLU A 163 -7.24 11.75 0.34
N GLY A 164 -6.39 12.16 1.29
CA GLY A 164 -6.56 11.94 2.73
C GLY A 164 -5.34 11.30 3.41
N LEU A 165 -5.54 10.81 4.63
CA LEU A 165 -4.50 10.15 5.42
C LEU A 165 -4.34 8.69 4.99
N ARG A 166 -3.27 8.35 4.29
CA ARG A 166 -2.92 6.94 4.02
C ARG A 166 -2.27 6.32 5.23
N ARG A 167 -2.71 5.11 5.58
CA ARG A 167 -2.11 4.27 6.62
C ARG A 167 -2.00 2.87 6.06
N ASP A 168 -0.87 2.55 5.45
CA ASP A 168 -0.79 1.31 4.70
C ASP A 168 0.17 0.32 5.38
N CYS A 169 -0.18 -0.96 5.27
CA CYS A 169 0.66 -2.09 5.60
C CYS A 169 0.92 -2.89 4.31
N LEU A 170 2.18 -2.94 3.89
CA LEU A 170 2.63 -3.56 2.65
C LEU A 170 3.28 -4.92 2.95
N TYR A 171 2.73 -5.98 2.37
CA TYR A 171 3.33 -7.31 2.36
C TYR A 171 4.26 -7.41 1.15
N CYS A 172 5.56 -7.57 1.42
CA CYS A 172 6.60 -7.48 0.40
C CYS A 172 7.11 -8.87 0.05
N TYR A 173 7.26 -9.13 -1.24
CA TYR A 173 7.68 -10.41 -1.78
C TYR A 173 8.84 -10.24 -2.75
N ASP A 174 9.72 -11.23 -2.79
CA ASP A 174 10.75 -11.35 -3.83
C ASP A 174 10.43 -12.59 -4.69
N LEU A 175 10.58 -12.45 -6.00
CA LEU A 175 10.52 -13.56 -6.95
C LEU A 175 11.71 -13.49 -7.90
N PHE A 176 12.54 -14.52 -7.89
CA PHE A 176 13.60 -14.69 -8.87
C PHE A 176 13.01 -15.26 -10.17
N LEU A 177 13.08 -14.46 -11.23
CA LEU A 177 12.58 -14.76 -12.55
C LEU A 177 13.72 -15.26 -13.45
N PRO A 178 13.46 -16.21 -14.36
CA PRO A 178 14.43 -16.62 -15.37
C PRO A 178 14.85 -15.45 -16.27
N GLU A 179 16.09 -15.45 -16.76
CA GLU A 179 16.55 -14.46 -17.76
C GLU A 179 15.71 -14.46 -19.05
N SER A 180 15.05 -15.59 -19.36
CA SER A 180 14.15 -15.73 -20.50
C SER A 180 12.73 -15.19 -20.27
N PHE A 181 12.38 -14.81 -19.03
CA PHE A 181 11.07 -14.27 -18.73
C PHE A 181 10.96 -12.82 -19.20
N THR A 182 9.87 -12.50 -19.89
CA THR A 182 9.53 -11.12 -20.27
C THR A 182 8.09 -10.86 -19.84
N PRO A 183 7.83 -9.88 -18.96
CA PRO A 183 6.47 -9.57 -18.52
C PRO A 183 5.65 -8.93 -19.64
N ILE A 184 4.34 -9.16 -19.60
CA ILE A 184 3.38 -8.61 -20.56
C ILE A 184 2.29 -7.89 -19.77
N ALA A 185 2.07 -6.61 -20.08
CA ALA A 185 1.00 -5.82 -19.51
C ALA A 185 -0.34 -6.33 -20.06
N ALA A 186 -1.15 -7.00 -19.23
CA ALA A 186 -2.36 -7.68 -19.70
C ALA A 186 -3.66 -6.91 -19.41
N ASP A 187 -3.68 -6.03 -18.41
CA ASP A 187 -4.88 -5.33 -17.94
C ASP A 187 -4.93 -3.84 -18.33
N GLY A 188 -3.85 -3.31 -18.90
CA GLY A 188 -3.71 -1.90 -19.30
C GLY A 188 -3.35 -0.95 -18.15
N GLU A 189 -2.99 -1.46 -16.97
CA GLU A 189 -2.52 -0.65 -15.84
C GLU A 189 -1.04 -0.25 -15.96
N VAL A 190 -0.28 -1.04 -16.72
CA VAL A 190 1.14 -0.83 -17.02
C VAL A 190 1.33 -0.45 -18.49
N GLU A 191 2.12 0.61 -18.74
CA GLU A 191 2.49 1.06 -20.09
C GLU A 191 3.61 0.20 -20.68
N SER A 192 4.67 -0.02 -19.91
CA SER A 192 5.86 -0.76 -20.32
C SER A 192 6.60 -1.34 -19.13
N PHE A 193 7.46 -2.33 -19.39
CA PHE A 193 8.37 -2.89 -18.39
C PHE A 193 9.82 -2.67 -18.78
N HIS A 194 10.67 -2.42 -17.79
CA HIS A 194 12.11 -2.22 -17.94
C HIS A 194 12.88 -3.11 -16.96
N LEU A 195 13.85 -3.86 -17.47
CA LEU A 195 14.78 -4.63 -16.66
C LEU A 195 16.05 -3.80 -16.42
N MET A 196 16.26 -3.36 -15.18
CA MET A 196 17.34 -2.44 -14.81
C MET A 196 18.33 -3.08 -13.84
N PRO A 197 19.64 -2.76 -13.92
CA PRO A 197 20.59 -3.12 -12.88
C PRO A 197 20.16 -2.52 -11.53
N LEU A 198 20.27 -3.29 -10.44
CA LEU A 198 19.81 -2.82 -9.13
C LEU A 198 20.54 -1.55 -8.65
N GLY A 199 21.82 -1.38 -9.03
CA GLY A 199 22.58 -0.16 -8.71
C GLY A 199 22.02 1.11 -9.39
N GLU A 200 21.43 0.97 -10.59
CA GLU A 200 20.75 2.07 -11.27
C GLU A 200 19.44 2.42 -10.56
N VAL A 201 18.64 1.41 -10.19
CA VAL A 201 17.41 1.58 -9.40
C VAL A 201 17.73 2.32 -8.09
N TYR A 202 18.79 1.92 -7.39
CA TYR A 202 19.25 2.58 -6.17
C TYR A 202 19.56 4.06 -6.39
N THR A 203 20.25 4.39 -7.47
CA THR A 203 20.58 5.78 -7.82
C THR A 203 19.31 6.60 -8.09
N LEU A 204 18.34 6.04 -8.81
CA LEU A 204 17.06 6.72 -9.07
C LEU A 204 16.27 6.98 -7.79
N VAL A 205 16.19 6.00 -6.88
CA VAL A 205 15.48 6.16 -5.59
C VAL A 205 16.19 7.18 -4.70
N ARG A 206 17.52 7.20 -4.69
CA ARG A 206 18.30 8.12 -3.85
C ARG A 206 18.23 9.57 -4.33
N ASP A 207 18.31 9.77 -5.65
CA ASP A 207 18.60 11.08 -6.23
C ASP A 207 17.37 11.73 -6.90
N THR A 208 16.23 11.01 -7.03
CA THR A 208 15.06 11.49 -7.79
C THR A 208 13.72 11.05 -7.17
N ASP A 209 12.61 11.58 -7.72
CA ASP A 209 11.23 11.17 -7.40
C ASP A 209 10.59 10.28 -8.50
N ALA A 210 11.39 9.54 -9.26
CA ALA A 210 10.93 8.80 -10.44
C ALA A 210 9.93 7.67 -10.12
N PHE A 211 10.05 7.04 -8.94
CA PHE A 211 9.17 5.98 -8.49
C PHE A 211 7.91 6.51 -7.79
N LYS A 212 6.83 5.74 -7.88
CA LYS A 212 5.64 5.90 -7.04
C LYS A 212 6.06 5.91 -5.57
N PHE A 213 5.47 6.81 -4.77
CA PHE A 213 6.00 7.18 -3.46
C PHE A 213 6.28 5.98 -2.52
N ASN A 214 5.36 5.01 -2.44
CA ASN A 214 5.49 3.87 -1.55
C ASN A 214 6.36 2.74 -2.11
N VAL A 215 6.66 2.78 -3.41
CA VAL A 215 7.61 1.85 -4.05
C VAL A 215 9.01 2.09 -3.52
N ASN A 216 9.39 3.35 -3.30
CA ASN A 216 10.66 3.70 -2.68
C ASN A 216 10.87 2.98 -1.34
N LEU A 217 9.82 2.80 -0.52
CA LEU A 217 9.93 2.15 0.78
C LEU A 217 10.31 0.67 0.65
N VAL A 218 9.67 -0.05 -0.28
CA VAL A 218 9.97 -1.46 -0.55
C VAL A 218 11.36 -1.63 -1.18
N LEU A 219 11.76 -0.70 -2.05
CA LEU A 219 13.10 -0.70 -2.64
C LEU A 219 14.19 -0.40 -1.60
N ILE A 220 13.95 0.50 -0.65
CA ILE A 220 14.88 0.74 0.47
C ILE A 220 15.08 -0.54 1.29
N ASP A 221 14.03 -1.30 1.57
CA ASP A 221 14.16 -2.62 2.19
C ASP A 221 15.06 -3.57 1.37
N LEU A 222 14.83 -3.64 0.06
CA LEU A 222 15.64 -4.44 -0.86
C LEU A 222 17.11 -4.01 -0.85
N PHE A 223 17.39 -2.70 -0.84
CA PHE A 223 18.76 -2.17 -0.81
C PHE A 223 19.48 -2.46 0.50
N LEU A 224 18.77 -2.42 1.63
CA LEU A 224 19.32 -2.82 2.93
C LEU A 224 19.64 -4.32 2.96
N ARG A 225 18.77 -5.16 2.38
CA ARG A 225 19.00 -6.63 2.32
C ARG A 225 20.14 -7.02 1.39
N ASN A 226 20.41 -6.23 0.35
CA ASN A 226 21.47 -6.49 -0.63
C ASN A 226 22.76 -5.68 -0.40
N GLY A 227 22.84 -4.91 0.70
CA GLY A 227 24.05 -4.17 1.08
C GLY A 227 24.36 -2.92 0.22
N LEU A 228 23.40 -2.44 -0.58
CA LEU A 228 23.50 -1.15 -1.27
C LEU A 228 23.32 0.04 -0.30
N ILE A 229 22.62 -0.21 0.81
CA ILE A 229 22.65 0.62 2.02
C ILE A 229 23.21 -0.26 3.13
N ASP A 230 24.24 0.20 3.84
CA ASP A 230 24.80 -0.55 4.97
C ASP A 230 23.74 -0.65 6.09
N PRO A 231 23.21 -1.87 6.38
CA PRO A 231 22.18 -2.04 7.40
C PRO A 231 22.70 -1.80 8.83
N HIS A 232 24.02 -1.75 9.02
CA HIS A 232 24.67 -1.49 10.31
C HIS A 232 25.18 -0.05 10.45
N SER A 233 24.98 0.80 9.46
CA SER A 233 25.16 2.24 9.62
C SER A 233 24.06 2.85 10.51
N ALA A 234 24.26 4.09 10.96
CA ALA A 234 23.23 4.78 11.75
C ALA A 234 21.97 5.02 10.88
N GLU A 235 22.19 5.43 9.64
CA GLU A 235 21.17 5.71 8.63
C GLU A 235 20.43 4.43 8.25
N GLY A 236 21.15 3.33 8.01
CA GLY A 236 20.54 2.04 7.66
C GLY A 236 19.65 1.48 8.77
N ARG A 237 20.08 1.62 10.03
CA ARG A 237 19.22 1.27 11.19
C ARG A 237 17.99 2.16 11.27
N GLN A 238 18.12 3.46 11.05
CA GLN A 238 16.99 4.39 11.07
C GLN A 238 15.97 4.07 9.96
N LEU A 239 16.45 3.78 8.75
CA LEU A 239 15.59 3.35 7.65
C LEU A 239 14.88 2.04 7.98
N ARG A 240 15.61 1.04 8.50
CA ARG A 240 15.03 -0.24 8.93
C ARG A 240 13.94 -0.06 9.98
N ASP A 241 14.18 0.77 10.99
CA ASP A 241 13.22 1.06 12.05
C ASP A 241 11.97 1.76 11.50
N GLY A 242 12.17 2.78 10.67
CA GLY A 242 11.08 3.51 10.02
C GLY A 242 10.23 2.63 9.09
N LEU A 243 10.82 1.64 8.42
CA LEU A 243 10.08 0.68 7.60
C LEU A 243 9.26 -0.32 8.44
N ASN A 244 9.83 -0.79 9.54
CA ASN A 244 9.20 -1.82 10.39
C ASN A 244 8.08 -1.27 11.27
N HIS A 245 8.24 -0.05 11.77
CA HIS A 245 7.33 0.55 12.74
C HIS A 245 6.56 1.74 12.14
N GLY A 246 7.08 2.37 11.09
CA GLY A 246 6.57 3.64 10.61
C GLY A 246 7.05 4.80 11.50
N LEU A 247 7.04 6.02 10.96
CA LEU A 247 7.58 7.20 11.65
C LEU A 247 6.50 8.04 12.36
N SER A 248 5.23 7.69 12.22
CA SER A 248 4.09 8.41 12.77
C SER A 248 3.34 7.54 13.76
N ALA A 249 2.78 8.15 14.81
CA ALA A 249 1.87 7.47 15.73
C ALA A 249 0.57 7.00 15.05
N ALA A 250 0.25 7.51 13.86
CA ALA A 250 -0.83 7.02 13.03
C ALA A 250 -0.45 5.77 12.23
N SER A 251 0.83 5.39 12.14
CA SER A 251 1.23 4.18 11.43
C SER A 251 0.59 2.94 12.05
N PRO A 252 0.18 1.95 11.23
CA PRO A 252 -0.31 0.68 11.74
C PRO A 252 0.67 0.00 12.72
N GLY A 253 0.16 -0.69 13.74
CA GLY A 253 0.95 -1.39 14.76
C GLY A 253 1.50 -0.50 15.87
N HIS A 254 1.36 0.82 15.77
CA HIS A 254 1.58 1.70 16.90
C HIS A 254 0.41 1.61 17.87
N LYS A 255 0.70 1.35 19.16
CA LYS A 255 -0.31 1.52 20.22
C LYS A 255 -0.79 2.96 20.17
N ALA A 256 -1.98 3.17 19.63
CA ALA A 256 -2.56 4.49 19.51
C ALA A 256 -2.54 5.18 20.87
N ALA A 257 -1.73 6.23 21.02
CA ALA A 257 -1.87 7.20 22.08
C ALA A 257 -3.05 8.14 21.72
N LEU A 258 -4.22 7.57 21.48
CA LEU A 258 -5.46 8.35 21.50
C LEU A 258 -5.77 8.56 22.98
N GLY A 259 -5.11 9.57 23.54
CA GLY A 259 -5.37 10.02 24.91
C GLY A 259 -6.86 10.36 25.07
N PRO A 260 -7.38 10.35 26.31
CA PRO A 260 -8.75 10.78 26.55
C PRO A 260 -8.92 12.18 25.96
N VAL A 261 -9.97 12.35 25.16
CA VAL A 261 -10.47 13.69 24.85
C VAL A 261 -10.79 14.33 26.19
N ASN A 262 -9.98 15.30 26.61
CA ASN A 262 -10.26 16.04 27.83
C ASN A 262 -11.61 16.72 27.68
N ALA A 263 -12.44 16.52 28.71
CA ALA A 263 -13.85 16.90 28.84
C ALA A 263 -14.17 18.36 28.53
#